data_AF-A0A4U0YWN8-F1
#
_entry.id   AF-A0A4U0YWN8-F1
#
_cell.length_a   1.000
_cell.length_b   1.000
_cell.length_c   1.000
_cell.angle_alpha   90.00
_cell.angle_beta   90.00
_cell.angle_gamma   90.00
#
_symmetry.space_group_name_H-M   'P 1'
#
loop_
_entity.id
_entity.type
_entity.pdbx_description
1 polymer ?
#
loop_
_entity_poly.entity_id
_entity_poly.type
_entity_poly.pdbx_seq_one_letter_code
_entity_poly.pdbx_strand_id
1 'polypeptide(L)' 'MTTTVECPTCKAPVTWDESSPDRPFCSPRCRLIDLGAWAAEGHVIPGDELEQDLFSEDFPKQ' A
#
# COMPACT_ATOMS: atom_id res chain seq x y z
N MET A 1 -9.35 17.02 -19.41
CA MET A 1 -9.02 17.38 -18.02
C MET A 1 -8.15 16.26 -17.48
N THR A 2 -6.93 16.56 -17.03
CA THR A 2 -6.01 15.56 -16.50
C THR A 2 -6.19 15.50 -14.98
N THR A 3 -6.44 14.32 -14.43
CA THR A 3 -6.61 14.15 -12.98
C THR A 3 -5.27 14.34 -12.28
N THR A 4 -5.27 14.98 -11.11
CA THR A 4 -4.07 15.14 -10.27
C THR A 4 -4.35 14.49 -8.92
N VAL A 5 -3.40 13.70 -8.42
CA VAL A 5 -3.48 12.99 -7.14
C VAL A 5 -2.29 13.34 -6.26
N GLU A 6 -2.41 13.09 -4.96
CA GLU A 6 -1.28 13.27 -4.03
C GLU A 6 -0.45 11.99 -3.91
N CYS A 7 0.87 12.13 -3.96
CA CYS A 7 1.79 11.04 -3.69
C CYS A 7 1.55 10.48 -2.26
N PRO A 8 1.26 9.18 -2.08
CA PRO A 8 0.97 8.62 -0.77
C PRO A 8 2.09 8.84 0.26
N THR A 9 3.34 8.78 -0.20
CA THR A 9 4.55 8.84 0.62
C THR A 9 4.94 10.25 1.07
N CYS A 10 4.85 11.25 0.18
CA CYS A 10 5.39 12.60 0.44
C CYS A 10 4.41 13.74 0.14
N LYS A 11 3.19 13.43 -0.31
CA LYS A 11 2.10 14.37 -0.64
C LYS A 11 2.38 15.34 -1.79
N ALA A 12 3.47 15.16 -2.53
CA ALA A 12 3.71 15.91 -3.76
C ALA A 12 2.59 15.63 -4.80
N PRO A 13 2.14 16.64 -5.56
CA PRO A 13 1.12 16.45 -6.60
C PRO A 13 1.68 15.63 -7.78
N VAL A 14 0.88 14.70 -8.28
CA VAL A 14 1.21 13.81 -9.40
C VAL A 14 0.10 13.88 -10.45
N THR A 15 0.46 14.24 -11.67
CA THR A 15 -0.46 14.27 -12.80
C THR A 15 -0.70 12.85 -13.32
N TRP A 16 -1.96 12.48 -13.56
CA TRP A 16 -2.34 11.15 -14.04
C TRP A 16 -2.23 11.05 -15.56
N ASP A 17 -1.00 11.08 -16.06
CA ASP A 17 -0.66 10.88 -17.47
C ASP A 17 0.70 10.19 -17.63
N GLU A 18 1.08 9.85 -18.88
CA GLU A 18 2.30 9.10 -19.22
C GLU A 18 3.61 9.77 -18.80
N SER A 19 3.61 11.07 -18.51
CA SER A 19 4.80 11.76 -17.98
C SER A 19 5.14 11.34 -16.53
N SER A 20 4.19 10.74 -15.82
CA SER A 20 4.35 10.23 -14.46
C SER A 20 4.35 8.69 -14.45
N PRO A 21 5.47 8.02 -14.79
CA PRO A 21 5.52 6.56 -14.94
C PRO A 21 5.33 5.80 -13.61
N ASP A 22 5.67 6.43 -12.48
CA ASP A 22 5.56 5.84 -11.13
C ASP A 22 4.26 6.19 -10.41
N ARG A 23 3.29 6.80 -11.10
CA ARG A 23 1.97 7.14 -10.55
C ARG A 23 1.35 5.93 -9.81
N PRO A 24 0.79 6.10 -8.59
CA PRO A 24 0.45 7.37 -7.93
C PRO A 24 1.62 8.06 -7.20
N PHE A 25 2.83 7.50 -7.25
CA PHE A 25 4.00 8.07 -6.59
C PHE A 25 4.69 9.11 -7.48
N CYS A 26 5.27 10.14 -6.86
CA CYS A 26 5.98 11.19 -7.59
C CYS A 26 7.36 10.77 -8.11
N SER A 27 7.86 9.59 -7.72
CA SER A 27 9.19 9.08 -8.08
C SER A 27 9.35 7.59 -7.74
N PRO A 28 10.34 6.89 -8.35
CA PRO A 28 10.68 5.51 -7.98
C PRO A 28 11.06 5.36 -6.51
N ARG A 29 11.69 6.39 -5.93
CA ARG A 29 12.07 6.41 -4.51
C ARG A 29 10.85 6.33 -3.60
N CYS A 30 9.80 7.12 -3.87
CA CYS A 30 8.59 7.12 -3.05
C CYS A 30 7.87 5.76 -3.14
N ARG A 31 7.80 5.16 -4.33
CA ARG A 31 7.27 3.80 -4.52
C ARG A 31 8.01 2.76 -3.67
N LEU A 32 9.34 2.82 -3.63
CA LEU A 32 10.15 1.88 -2.84
C LEU A 32 10.02 2.10 -1.33
N ILE A 33 9.86 3.35 -0.87
CA ILE A 33 9.61 3.64 0.54
C ILE A 33 8.27 3.04 0.98
N ASP A 34 7.23 3.23 0.17
CA ASP A 34 5.90 2.67 0.44
C ASP A 34 5.95 1.12 0.53
N LEU A 35 6.58 0.48 -0.45
CA LEU A 35 6.82 -0.96 -0.43
C LEU A 35 7.60 -1.40 0.83
N GLY A 36 8.62 -0.64 1.23
CA GLY A 36 9.38 -0.90 2.45
C GLY A 36 8.53 -0.78 3.71
N ALA A 37 7.61 0.18 3.77
CA ALA A 37 6.69 0.33 4.90
C ALA A 37 5.74 -0.87 5.03
N TRP A 38 5.24 -1.42 3.91
CA TRP A 38 4.47 -2.67 3.92
C TRP A 38 5.29 -3.86 4.40
N ALA A 39 6.52 -4.02 3.89
CA ALA A 39 7.41 -5.10 4.30
C ALA A 39 7.82 -5.02 5.78
N ALA A 40 7.82 -3.81 6.36
CA ALA A 40 8.13 -3.56 7.76
C ALA A 40 6.88 -3.48 8.66
N GLU A 41 5.72 -3.94 8.18
CA GLU A 41 4.45 -3.94 8.93
C GLU A 41 3.99 -2.52 9.38
N GLY A 42 4.51 -1.45 8.76
CA GLY A 42 4.08 -0.08 9.00
C GLY A 42 2.70 0.23 8.39
N HIS A 43 2.23 -0.62 7.48
CA HIS A 43 0.88 -0.61 6.94
C HIS A 43 0.18 -1.91 7.27
N VAL A 44 -0.97 -1.81 7.95
CA VAL A 44 -1.77 -2.93 8.39
C VAL A 44 -3.21 -2.68 7.99
N ILE A 45 -3.85 -3.70 7.43
CA ILE A 45 -5.30 -3.71 7.24
C ILE A 45 -5.86 -4.50 8.43
N PRO A 46 -6.71 -3.89 9.28
CA PRO A 46 -7.32 -4.62 10.39
C PRO A 46 -8.21 -5.73 9.83
N GLY A 47 -8.00 -6.95 10.32
CA GLY A 47 -8.84 -8.11 10.00
C GLY A 47 -10.03 -8.23 10.96
N ASP A 48 -11.05 -8.98 10.54
CA ASP A 48 -12.14 -9.40 11.42
C ASP A 48 -11.67 -10.59 12.27
N GLU A 49 -12.02 -10.63 13.57
CA GLU A 49 -11.49 -11.66 14.50
C GLU A 49 -11.88 -13.09 14.07
N LEU A 50 -13.11 -13.25 13.55
CA LEU A 50 -13.63 -14.54 13.09
C LEU A 50 -12.88 -15.10 11.88
N GLU A 51 -12.39 -14.25 10.97
CA GLU A 51 -11.63 -14.71 9.80
C GLU A 51 -10.19 -15.10 10.18
N GLN A 52 -9.59 -14.40 11.14
CA GLN A 52 -8.24 -14.70 11.62
C GLN A 52 -8.16 -16.09 12.24
N ASP A 53 -9.18 -16.51 13.00
CA ASP A 53 -9.25 -17.85 13.58
C ASP A 53 -9.40 -18.94 12.50
N LEU A 54 -10.26 -18.72 11.50
CA LEU A 54 -10.54 -19.69 10.42
C LEU A 54 -9.35 -19.96 9.49
N PHE A 55 -8.50 -18.95 9.29
CA PHE A 55 -7.30 -19.03 8.45
C PHE A 55 -6.01 -19.23 9.26
N SER A 56 -6.11 -19.38 10.58
CA SER A 56 -4.96 -19.72 11.42
C SER A 56 -4.52 -21.17 11.19
N GLU A 57 -3.21 -21.41 11.21
CA GLU A 57 -2.64 -22.78 11.10
C GLU A 57 -2.88 -23.61 12.38
N ASP A 58 -3.42 -22.99 13.43
CA ASP A 58 -3.81 -23.62 14.69
C ASP A 58 -5.21 -24.26 14.56
N PHE A 59 -5.35 -25.18 13.61
CA PHE A 59 -6.54 -26.05 13.59
C PHE A 59 -6.50 -26.94 14.84
N PRO A 60 -7.61 -27.06 15.59
CA PRO A 60 -7.66 -27.97 16.72
C PRO A 60 -7.33 -29.38 16.24
N LYS A 61 -6.22 -29.93 16.74
CA LYS A 61 -5.85 -31.33 16.50
C LYS A 61 -6.93 -32.20 17.14
N GLN A 62 -7.72 -32.86 16.31
CA GLN A 62 -8.70 -33.86 16.75
C GLN A 62 -8.02 -35.05 17.44
#